data_AF-A0A0N0DSK1-F1
#
_entry.id   AF-A0A0N0DSK1-F1
#
_cell.length_a   1.000
_cell.length_b   1.000
_cell.length_c   1.000
_cell.angle_alpha   90.00
_cell.angle_beta   90.00
_cell.angle_gamma   90.00
#
_symmetry.space_group_name_H-M   'P 1'
#
loop_
_entity.id
_entity.type
_entity.pdbx_description
1 polymer ?
#
loop_
_entity_poly.entity_id
_entity_poly.type
_entity_poly.pdbx_seq_one_letter_code
_entity_poly.pdbx_strand_id
1 'polypeptide(L)'
;MQGFCQRGVRGSRPMAVAALSLSAMRLSSGQFTHPSQHYRRQHTFNTLPMHDANRFGGRSAYLREIGPIDHKKKGRLFKRDPATLQFNVDVWSAQQTLRKQWKKRDWDVVEMPFELAPKELQRVIPEKYTDVPMMADPARHDYMNIRRKVYDREELQGALYAGSGPPPYPSIQRVEKPAMTLDKFM
;
A
#
# COMPACT_ATOMS: atom_id res chain seq x y z
N MET A 1 -0.95 -67.49 29.91
CA MET A 1 0.14 -67.10 29.00
C MET A 1 -0.20 -65.70 28.48
N GLN A 2 0.35 -64.65 29.10
CA GLN A 2 1.54 -63.91 28.62
C GLN A 2 1.41 -63.41 27.18
N GLY A 3 1.53 -62.08 27.01
CA GLY A 3 1.68 -61.45 25.70
C GLY A 3 1.45 -59.94 25.68
N PHE A 4 2.13 -59.19 26.55
CA PHE A 4 2.34 -57.74 26.33
C PHE A 4 3.17 -57.56 25.04
N CYS A 5 2.71 -56.70 24.13
CA CYS A 5 3.55 -56.10 23.10
C CYS A 5 3.11 -54.65 22.87
N GLN A 6 3.85 -53.74 23.52
CA GLN A 6 3.88 -52.33 23.20
C GLN A 6 4.51 -52.15 21.80
N ARG A 7 3.88 -51.37 20.93
CA ARG A 7 4.57 -50.68 19.83
C ARG A 7 4.27 -49.20 19.92
N GLY A 8 5.29 -48.43 20.29
CA GLY A 8 5.25 -46.98 20.43
C GLY A 8 5.08 -46.29 19.07
N VAL A 9 4.13 -45.37 19.00
CA VAL A 9 4.02 -44.40 17.92
C VAL A 9 4.93 -43.23 18.28
N ARG A 10 6.11 -43.21 17.65
CA ARG A 10 7.03 -42.07 17.66
C ARG A 10 6.41 -40.89 16.89
N GLY A 11 6.36 -39.73 17.54
CA GLY A 11 6.70 -38.45 16.92
C GLY A 11 5.66 -37.79 16.01
N SER A 12 4.52 -37.39 16.57
CA SER A 12 3.75 -36.28 15.97
C SER A 12 4.42 -34.95 16.37
N ARG A 13 5.23 -34.39 15.46
CA ARG A 13 5.66 -32.99 15.55
C ARG A 13 4.39 -32.12 15.62
N PRO A 14 4.27 -31.16 16.56
CA PRO A 14 3.23 -30.17 16.46
C PRO A 14 3.47 -29.36 15.19
N MET A 15 2.48 -29.38 14.28
CA MET A 15 2.42 -28.47 13.15
C MET A 15 2.48 -27.05 13.74
N ALA A 16 3.58 -26.35 13.51
CA ALA A 16 3.68 -24.94 13.83
C ALA A 16 2.65 -24.21 12.96
N VAL A 17 1.51 -23.87 13.58
CA VAL A 17 0.50 -22.99 12.99
C VAL A 17 1.22 -21.69 12.71
N ALA A 18 1.55 -21.45 11.44
CA ALA A 18 2.14 -20.20 10.99
C ALA A 18 1.26 -19.07 11.52
N ALA A 19 1.82 -18.25 12.41
CA ALA A 19 1.15 -17.07 12.92
C ALA A 19 0.78 -16.22 11.70
N LEU A 20 -0.52 -16.21 11.35
CA LEU A 20 -1.08 -15.29 10.37
C LEU A 20 -0.79 -13.90 10.92
N SER A 21 0.26 -13.27 10.40
CA SER A 21 0.57 -11.87 10.68
C SER A 21 -0.69 -11.08 10.32
N LEU A 22 -1.36 -10.56 11.34
CA LEU A 22 -2.50 -9.67 11.21
C LEU A 22 -2.02 -8.43 10.47
N SER A 23 -2.13 -8.47 9.15
CA SER A 23 -2.04 -7.29 8.31
C SER A 23 -3.23 -6.43 8.70
N ALA A 24 -3.03 -5.47 9.62
CA ALA A 24 -4.07 -4.53 10.02
C ALA A 24 -4.63 -3.91 8.74
N MET A 25 -5.86 -4.31 8.39
CA MET A 25 -6.53 -3.83 7.20
C MET A 25 -6.79 -2.33 7.42
N ARG A 26 -5.97 -1.49 6.77
CA ARG A 26 -6.17 -0.03 6.80
C ARG A 26 -7.35 0.30 5.90
N LEU A 27 -8.56 0.13 6.44
CA LEU A 27 -9.79 0.52 5.79
C LEU A 27 -9.92 2.05 5.82
N SER A 28 -10.15 2.65 4.66
CA SER A 28 -10.40 4.08 4.57
C SER A 28 -11.80 4.39 5.07
N SER A 29 -11.92 5.31 6.03
CA SER A 29 -13.19 5.90 6.47
C SER A 29 -13.63 7.11 5.64
N GLY A 30 -12.90 7.42 4.56
CA GLY A 30 -13.19 8.57 3.69
C GLY A 30 -14.50 8.42 2.91
N GLN A 31 -15.05 9.55 2.47
CA GLN A 31 -16.24 9.59 1.62
C GLN A 31 -15.87 9.46 0.15
N PHE A 32 -16.36 8.40 -0.51
CA PHE A 32 -16.13 8.11 -1.93
C PHE A 32 -17.34 8.38 -2.82
N THR A 33 -18.50 8.69 -2.23
CA THR A 33 -19.76 8.90 -2.95
C THR A 33 -20.19 10.35 -2.91
N HIS A 34 -20.67 10.85 -4.04
CA HIS A 34 -21.36 12.12 -4.12
C HIS A 34 -22.74 12.00 -3.42
N PRO A 35 -23.13 12.95 -2.56
CA PRO A 35 -24.46 12.95 -1.95
C PRO A 35 -25.57 13.06 -3.02
N SER A 36 -26.69 12.36 -2.82
CA SER A 36 -27.82 12.37 -3.76
C SER A 36 -28.52 13.74 -3.87
N GLN A 37 -29.00 14.05 -5.09
CA GLN A 37 -29.76 15.27 -5.38
C GLN A 37 -31.25 15.03 -5.14
N HIS A 38 -31.75 15.30 -3.92
CA HIS A 38 -33.20 15.25 -3.64
C HIS A 38 -33.80 16.65 -3.53
N TYR A 39 -33.37 17.40 -2.51
CA TYR A 39 -33.79 18.77 -2.24
C TYR A 39 -32.57 19.63 -1.89
N ARG A 40 -32.71 20.95 -2.04
CA ARG A 40 -31.65 21.90 -1.67
C ARG A 40 -31.41 21.82 -0.16
N ARG A 41 -30.28 21.24 0.23
CA ARG A 41 -29.82 21.24 1.63
C ARG A 41 -29.32 22.63 2.00
N GLN A 42 -29.83 23.16 3.11
CA GLN A 42 -29.38 24.41 3.71
C GLN A 42 -28.34 24.11 4.79
N HIS A 43 -27.58 25.12 5.21
CA HIS A 43 -26.64 24.98 6.30
C HIS A 43 -27.39 24.91 7.63
N THR A 44 -27.33 23.76 8.29
CA THR A 44 -27.87 23.54 9.65
C THR A 44 -26.83 22.80 10.48
N PHE A 45 -27.11 22.58 11.78
CA PHE A 45 -26.15 21.95 12.69
C PHE A 45 -25.66 20.56 12.22
N ASN A 46 -26.53 19.76 11.59
CA ASN A 46 -26.20 18.41 11.11
C ASN A 46 -26.13 18.30 9.58
N THR A 47 -26.49 19.34 8.83
CA THR A 47 -26.54 19.25 7.37
C THR A 47 -25.80 20.40 6.72
N LEU A 48 -24.90 20.05 5.81
CA LEU A 48 -24.21 21.01 4.96
C LEU A 48 -24.83 21.02 3.56
N PRO A 49 -24.77 22.17 2.87
CA PRO A 49 -25.08 22.23 1.45
C PRO A 49 -24.32 21.17 0.63
N MET A 50 -24.93 20.76 -0.47
CA MET A 50 -24.40 19.67 -1.29
C MET A 50 -23.04 19.99 -1.92
N HIS A 51 -22.86 21.22 -2.41
CA HIS A 51 -21.59 21.71 -2.97
C HIS A 51 -20.89 22.68 -2.02
N ASP A 52 -20.98 22.42 -0.71
CA ASP A 52 -20.26 23.15 0.32
C ASP A 52 -18.74 22.96 0.18
N ALA A 53 -17.96 23.99 0.55
CA ALA A 53 -16.51 23.99 0.42
C ALA A 53 -15.81 22.91 1.29
N ASN A 54 -16.44 22.44 2.36
CA ASN A 54 -15.87 21.41 3.22
C ASN A 54 -15.86 20.00 2.59
N ARG A 55 -16.58 19.80 1.49
CA ARG A 55 -16.65 18.50 0.80
C ARG A 55 -15.51 18.33 -0.20
N PHE A 56 -14.96 17.12 -0.24
CA PHE A 56 -13.90 16.72 -1.18
C PHE A 56 -12.68 17.66 -1.19
N GLY A 57 -12.35 18.25 -0.04
CA GLY A 57 -11.24 19.20 0.10
C GLY A 57 -11.40 20.43 -0.79
N GLY A 58 -12.61 21.01 -0.87
CA GLY A 58 -12.90 22.20 -1.68
C GLY A 58 -13.21 21.93 -3.15
N ARG A 59 -13.06 20.68 -3.63
CA ARG A 59 -13.29 20.34 -5.05
C ARG A 59 -14.76 20.42 -5.47
N SER A 60 -15.69 20.42 -4.52
CA SER A 60 -17.10 20.73 -4.75
C SER A 60 -17.32 22.09 -5.44
N ALA A 61 -16.36 23.01 -5.37
CA ALA A 61 -16.40 24.28 -6.09
C ALA A 61 -16.54 24.11 -7.61
N TYR A 62 -15.93 23.08 -8.20
CA TYR A 62 -16.04 22.81 -9.65
C TYR A 62 -17.48 22.44 -10.05
N LEU A 63 -18.22 21.81 -9.15
CA LEU A 63 -19.60 21.33 -9.37
C LEU A 63 -20.64 22.35 -8.91
N ARG A 64 -20.22 23.41 -8.22
CA ARG A 64 -21.13 24.39 -7.64
C ARG A 64 -21.76 25.30 -8.70
N GLU A 65 -23.07 25.48 -8.60
CA GLU A 65 -23.79 26.61 -9.19
C GLU A 65 -24.28 27.50 -8.05
N ILE A 66 -23.91 28.79 -8.09
CA ILE A 66 -24.14 29.73 -6.98
C ILE A 66 -25.46 30.46 -7.18
N GLY A 67 -26.25 30.56 -6.11
CA GLY A 67 -27.48 31.37 -6.06
C GLY A 67 -28.76 30.62 -6.41
N PRO A 68 -29.91 31.34 -6.42
CA PRO A 68 -31.17 30.79 -6.91
C PRO A 68 -31.11 30.68 -8.44
N ILE A 69 -31.12 29.45 -8.97
CA ILE A 69 -30.95 29.18 -10.40
C ILE A 69 -32.32 29.04 -11.04
N ASP A 70 -32.60 29.89 -12.04
CA ASP A 70 -33.72 29.65 -12.96
C ASP A 70 -33.34 28.55 -13.95
N HIS A 71 -33.78 27.33 -13.65
CA HIS A 71 -33.46 26.13 -14.42
C HIS A 71 -33.89 26.18 -15.89
N LYS A 72 -34.78 27.11 -16.28
CA LYS A 72 -35.20 27.26 -17.68
C LYS A 72 -34.22 28.10 -18.49
N LYS A 73 -33.56 29.06 -17.85
CA LYS A 73 -32.73 30.08 -18.53
C LYS A 73 -31.24 29.92 -18.26
N LYS A 74 -30.87 29.28 -17.15
CA LYS A 74 -29.49 29.23 -16.67
C LYS A 74 -29.20 27.91 -15.97
N GLY A 75 -28.01 27.39 -16.23
CA GLY A 75 -27.48 26.22 -15.54
C GLY A 75 -26.66 25.35 -16.48
N ARG A 76 -25.69 24.64 -15.91
CA ARG A 76 -24.85 23.66 -16.60
C ARG A 76 -25.33 22.27 -16.22
N LEU A 77 -25.88 21.55 -17.20
CA LEU A 77 -26.53 20.25 -16.99
C LEU A 77 -25.64 19.23 -16.29
N PHE A 78 -24.33 19.22 -16.60
CA PHE A 78 -23.38 18.29 -15.99
C PHE A 78 -23.22 18.47 -14.46
N LYS A 79 -23.59 19.64 -13.91
CA LYS A 79 -23.55 19.90 -12.46
C LYS A 79 -24.74 19.32 -11.72
N ARG A 80 -25.69 18.74 -12.44
CA ARG A 80 -26.93 18.15 -11.91
C ARG A 80 -27.04 16.66 -12.20
N ASP A 81 -26.46 16.22 -13.31
CA ASP A 81 -26.43 14.82 -13.69
C ASP A 81 -25.70 13.97 -12.62
N PRO A 82 -26.39 13.01 -11.95
CA PRO A 82 -25.79 12.18 -10.91
C PRO A 82 -24.58 11.37 -11.41
N ALA A 83 -24.62 10.87 -12.65
CA ALA A 83 -23.55 10.05 -13.20
C ALA A 83 -22.27 10.86 -13.40
N THR A 84 -22.38 12.04 -14.01
CA THR A 84 -21.23 12.94 -14.20
C THR A 84 -20.65 13.43 -12.88
N LEU A 85 -21.50 13.72 -11.89
CA LEU A 85 -21.05 14.14 -10.56
C LEU A 85 -20.24 13.04 -9.85
N GLN A 86 -20.77 11.81 -9.85
CA GLN A 86 -20.09 10.68 -9.23
C GLN A 86 -18.76 10.38 -9.95
N PHE A 87 -18.75 10.40 -11.29
CA PHE A 87 -17.54 10.22 -12.07
C PHE A 87 -16.42 11.20 -11.67
N ASN A 88 -16.74 12.49 -11.50
CA ASN A 88 -15.75 13.47 -11.06
C ASN A 88 -15.22 13.19 -9.65
N VAL A 89 -16.10 12.77 -8.72
CA VAL A 89 -15.71 12.37 -7.36
C VAL A 89 -14.81 11.13 -7.37
N ASP A 90 -15.09 10.16 -8.24
CA ASP A 90 -14.29 8.95 -8.40
C ASP A 90 -12.89 9.29 -8.94
N VAL A 91 -12.81 10.18 -9.94
CA VAL A 91 -11.54 10.68 -10.47
C VAL A 91 -10.73 11.36 -9.36
N TRP A 92 -11.35 12.20 -8.53
CA TRP A 92 -10.64 12.85 -7.41
C TRP A 92 -10.19 11.85 -6.34
N SER A 93 -10.99 10.83 -6.07
CA SER A 93 -10.65 9.75 -5.14
C SER A 93 -9.49 8.91 -5.67
N ALA A 94 -9.47 8.61 -6.96
CA ALA A 94 -8.36 7.97 -7.65
C ALA A 94 -7.08 8.81 -7.58
N GLN A 95 -7.17 10.11 -7.86
CA GLN A 95 -6.04 11.04 -7.72
C GLN A 95 -5.47 11.07 -6.30
N GLN A 96 -6.33 11.04 -5.26
CA GLN A 96 -5.84 11.02 -3.89
C GLN A 96 -5.19 9.70 -3.50
N THR A 97 -5.75 8.58 -3.96
CA THR A 97 -5.16 7.27 -3.71
C THR A 97 -3.81 7.15 -4.40
N LEU A 98 -3.73 7.57 -5.67
CA LEU A 98 -2.49 7.64 -6.44
C LEU A 98 -1.44 8.51 -5.73
N ARG A 99 -1.79 9.74 -5.35
CA ARG A 99 -0.89 10.66 -4.63
C ARG A 99 -0.34 10.02 -3.35
N LYS A 100 -1.20 9.41 -2.54
CA LYS A 100 -0.78 8.75 -1.28
C LYS A 100 0.12 7.54 -1.55
N GLN A 101 -0.16 6.76 -2.59
CA GLN A 101 0.66 5.61 -2.98
C GLN A 101 2.04 6.04 -3.50
N TRP A 102 2.12 7.11 -4.28
CA TRP A 102 3.40 7.66 -4.74
C TRP A 102 4.21 8.29 -3.61
N LYS A 103 3.58 9.07 -2.72
CA LYS A 103 4.26 9.63 -1.55
C LYS A 103 4.79 8.55 -0.59
N LYS A 104 4.18 7.36 -0.60
CA LYS A 104 4.65 6.22 0.19
C LYS A 104 5.94 5.60 -0.36
N ARG A 105 6.31 5.86 -1.62
CA ARG A 105 7.54 5.30 -2.21
C ARG A 105 8.74 6.06 -1.67
N ASP A 106 9.61 5.32 -1.01
CA ASP A 106 10.93 5.69 -0.49
C ASP A 106 12.04 4.97 -1.27
N TRP A 107 11.74 4.55 -2.51
CA TRP A 107 12.60 3.76 -3.36
C TRP A 107 12.39 4.10 -4.83
N ASP A 108 13.42 3.81 -5.62
CA ASP A 108 13.41 3.92 -7.08
C ASP A 108 13.55 2.53 -7.72
N VAL A 109 13.11 2.38 -8.97
CA VAL A 109 13.37 1.17 -9.75
C VAL A 109 14.64 1.40 -10.55
N VAL A 110 15.62 0.51 -10.37
CA VAL A 110 16.87 0.52 -11.13
C VAL A 110 16.92 -0.73 -11.98
N GLU A 111 17.15 -0.55 -13.28
CA GLU A 111 17.42 -1.65 -14.19
C GLU A 111 18.90 -2.03 -14.06
N MET A 112 19.15 -3.24 -13.56
CA MET A 112 20.50 -3.78 -13.38
C MET A 112 20.68 -5.03 -14.24
N PRO A 113 21.90 -5.28 -14.77
CA PRO A 113 22.23 -6.56 -15.39
C PRO A 113 21.93 -7.73 -14.46
N PHE A 114 21.40 -8.81 -15.02
CA PHE A 114 20.94 -9.98 -14.24
C PHE A 114 22.04 -10.59 -13.36
N GLU A 115 23.29 -10.54 -13.81
CA GLU A 115 24.45 -11.08 -13.07
C GLU A 115 24.73 -10.32 -11.76
N LEU A 116 24.48 -9.01 -11.74
CA LEU A 116 24.73 -8.14 -10.59
C LEU A 116 23.53 -8.06 -9.63
N ALA A 117 22.38 -8.60 -10.04
CA ALA A 117 21.19 -8.62 -9.22
C ALA A 117 21.34 -9.54 -7.99
N PRO A 118 20.70 -9.21 -6.85
CA PRO A 118 20.63 -10.09 -5.69
C PRO A 118 20.20 -11.52 -6.06
N LYS A 119 20.73 -12.52 -5.34
CA LYS A 119 20.48 -13.95 -5.61
C LYS A 119 18.99 -14.33 -5.67
N GLU A 120 18.15 -13.65 -4.91
CA GLU A 120 16.69 -13.86 -4.89
C GLU A 120 15.98 -13.43 -6.18
N LEU A 121 16.60 -12.52 -6.93
CA LEU A 121 16.14 -12.05 -8.24
C LEU A 121 16.75 -12.85 -9.40
N GLN A 122 17.67 -13.78 -9.13
CA GLN A 122 18.28 -14.66 -10.13
C GLN A 122 17.32 -15.79 -10.55
N ARG A 123 16.10 -15.43 -10.92
CA ARG A 123 15.01 -16.31 -11.35
C ARG A 123 14.02 -15.53 -12.20
N VAL A 124 13.11 -16.24 -12.86
CA VAL A 124 12.03 -15.63 -13.63
C VAL A 124 10.96 -15.09 -12.67
N ILE A 125 10.60 -13.82 -12.83
CA ILE A 125 9.54 -13.16 -12.08
C ILE A 125 8.43 -12.77 -13.06
N PRO A 126 7.31 -13.50 -13.09
CA PRO A 126 6.16 -13.20 -13.95
C PRO A 126 5.65 -11.79 -13.70
N GLU A 127 5.12 -11.15 -14.75
CA GLU A 127 4.53 -9.81 -14.67
C GLU A 127 3.44 -9.68 -13.60
N LYS A 128 3.14 -8.43 -13.23
CA LYS A 128 2.20 -8.15 -12.15
C LYS A 128 0.81 -8.65 -12.55
N TYR A 129 0.20 -9.45 -11.68
CA TYR A 129 -1.11 -10.09 -11.89
C TYR A 129 -1.15 -11.20 -12.96
N THR A 130 0.01 -11.71 -13.38
CA THR A 130 0.09 -12.89 -14.26
C THR A 130 -0.07 -14.20 -13.46
N ASP A 131 0.70 -14.34 -12.38
CA ASP A 131 0.70 -15.52 -11.52
C ASP A 131 0.31 -15.19 -10.07
N VAL A 132 0.26 -16.23 -9.23
CA VAL A 132 0.06 -16.08 -7.79
C VAL A 132 1.16 -15.21 -7.15
N PRO A 133 0.87 -14.44 -6.09
CA PRO A 133 1.88 -13.64 -5.40
C PRO A 133 3.07 -14.49 -4.94
N MET A 134 4.25 -14.20 -5.50
CA MET A 134 5.46 -14.96 -5.22
C MET A 134 6.19 -14.48 -3.97
N MET A 135 6.67 -15.43 -3.19
CA MET A 135 7.53 -15.20 -2.02
C MET A 135 8.99 -14.98 -2.42
N ALA A 136 9.71 -14.12 -1.71
CA ALA A 136 11.09 -13.75 -2.00
C ALA A 136 12.07 -14.93 -1.87
N ASP A 137 12.18 -15.57 -0.72
CA ASP A 137 13.01 -16.77 -0.54
C ASP A 137 12.47 -17.66 0.60
N PRO A 138 11.54 -18.59 0.29
CA PRO A 138 10.99 -19.50 1.29
C PRO A 138 12.05 -20.41 1.94
N ALA A 139 13.12 -20.77 1.23
CA ALA A 139 14.16 -21.63 1.78
C ALA A 139 14.92 -20.94 2.93
N ARG A 140 15.09 -19.61 2.83
CA ARG A 140 15.68 -18.77 3.89
C ARG A 140 14.67 -18.16 4.85
N HIS A 141 13.42 -18.65 4.81
CA HIS A 141 12.33 -18.20 5.67
C HIS A 141 11.92 -16.74 5.41
N ASP A 142 12.18 -16.21 4.21
CA ASP A 142 11.67 -14.92 3.74
C ASP A 142 10.42 -15.12 2.86
N TYR A 143 9.26 -15.00 3.52
CA TYR A 143 7.95 -15.17 2.90
C TYR A 143 7.35 -13.85 2.38
N MET A 144 8.13 -12.77 2.31
CA MET A 144 7.67 -11.48 1.80
C MET A 144 7.38 -11.54 0.31
N ASN A 145 6.43 -10.72 -0.17
CA ASN A 145 6.15 -10.63 -1.61
C ASN A 145 7.35 -10.01 -2.34
N ILE A 146 7.90 -10.73 -3.32
CA ILE A 146 9.07 -10.27 -4.09
C ILE A 146 8.86 -8.90 -4.75
N ARG A 147 7.64 -8.60 -5.23
CA ARG A 147 7.31 -7.31 -5.87
C ARG A 147 7.29 -6.12 -4.90
N ARG A 148 7.30 -6.38 -3.59
CA ARG A 148 7.30 -5.36 -2.53
C ARG A 148 8.63 -5.30 -1.78
N LYS A 149 9.57 -6.20 -2.10
CA LYS A 149 10.90 -6.19 -1.49
C LYS A 149 11.68 -5.00 -2.03
N VAL A 150 12.25 -4.22 -1.12
CA VAL A 150 13.11 -3.08 -1.39
C VAL A 150 14.49 -3.43 -0.89
N TYR A 151 15.52 -3.03 -1.63
CA TYR A 151 16.92 -3.28 -1.30
C TYR A 151 17.59 -1.97 -0.89
N ASP A 152 18.44 -2.05 0.12
CA ASP A 152 19.19 -0.90 0.62
C ASP A 152 20.22 -0.45 -0.43
N ARG A 153 20.27 0.85 -0.68
CA ARG A 153 21.19 1.44 -1.68
C ARG A 153 22.64 1.18 -1.29
N GLU A 154 22.91 1.21 0.01
CA GLU A 154 24.22 1.04 0.62
C GLU A 154 24.78 -0.38 0.39
N GLU A 155 23.92 -1.39 0.35
CA GLU A 155 24.31 -2.79 0.07
C GLU A 155 24.56 -3.02 -1.43
N LEU A 156 23.89 -2.26 -2.30
CA LEU A 156 24.01 -2.38 -3.76
C LEU A 156 25.06 -1.45 -4.38
N GLN A 157 25.81 -0.70 -3.59
CA GLN A 157 26.75 0.31 -4.11
C GLN A 157 27.77 -0.25 -5.11
N GLY A 158 28.29 -1.45 -4.86
CA GLY A 158 29.25 -2.10 -5.75
C GLY A 158 28.67 -2.40 -7.14
N ALA A 159 27.37 -2.70 -7.23
CA ALA A 159 26.68 -2.94 -8.48
C ALA A 159 26.23 -1.63 -9.16
N LEU A 160 25.79 -0.64 -8.37
CA LEU A 160 25.23 0.63 -8.86
C LEU A 160 26.30 1.64 -9.31
N TYR A 161 27.46 1.65 -8.67
CA TYR A 161 28.50 2.67 -8.84
C TYR A 161 29.85 2.07 -9.25
N ALA A 162 29.83 0.95 -9.97
CA ALA A 162 31.04 0.30 -10.47
C ALA A 162 31.90 1.32 -11.26
N GLY A 163 33.16 1.49 -10.85
CA GLY A 163 34.11 2.38 -11.52
C GLY A 163 34.21 3.81 -10.97
N SER A 164 33.41 4.20 -9.97
CA SER A 164 33.44 5.57 -9.40
C SER A 164 34.50 5.80 -8.31
N GLY A 165 35.49 4.91 -8.17
CA GLY A 165 36.48 4.98 -7.08
C GLY A 165 35.88 4.50 -5.75
N PRO A 166 36.11 5.19 -4.61
CA PRO A 166 35.51 4.80 -3.34
C PRO A 166 33.97 4.88 -3.38
N PRO A 167 33.26 4.00 -2.65
CA PRO A 167 31.80 3.99 -2.64
C PRO A 167 31.25 5.33 -2.12
N PRO A 168 30.22 5.91 -2.78
CA PRO A 168 29.72 7.25 -2.45
C PRO A 168 28.97 7.33 -1.11
N TYR A 169 28.46 6.20 -0.60
CA TYR A 169 27.75 6.12 0.68
C TYR A 169 28.54 5.29 1.69
N PRO A 170 28.54 5.69 2.98
CA PRO A 170 29.13 4.89 4.05
C PRO A 170 28.38 3.55 4.19
N SER A 171 29.06 2.54 4.72
CA SER A 171 28.45 1.25 5.01
C SER A 171 27.42 1.35 6.15
N ILE A 172 26.40 0.49 6.11
CA ILE A 172 25.38 0.41 7.16
C ILE A 172 26.04 -0.07 8.46
N GLN A 173 25.89 0.71 9.53
CA GLN A 173 26.23 0.28 10.88
C GLN A 173 25.09 -0.60 11.42
N ARG A 174 25.38 -1.89 11.62
CA ARG A 174 24.39 -2.84 12.15
C ARG A 174 24.52 -2.92 13.66
N VAL A 175 23.38 -2.96 14.35
CA VAL A 175 23.34 -3.15 15.81
C VAL A 175 23.68 -4.59 16.13
N GLU A 176 24.70 -4.78 16.98
CA GLU A 176 25.06 -6.09 17.50
C GLU A 176 23.97 -6.59 18.46
N LYS A 177 23.17 -7.55 18.00
CA LYS A 177 22.14 -8.20 18.82
C LYS A 177 22.65 -8.76 20.16
N PRO A 178 23.89 -9.29 20.30
CA PRO A 178 24.36 -9.77 21.60
C PRO A 178 24.85 -8.66 22.54
N ALA A 179 25.07 -7.42 22.07
CA ALA A 179 25.61 -6.34 22.90
C ALA A 179 24.69 -6.02 24.10
N MET A 180 25.29 -5.69 25.25
CA MET A 180 24.53 -5.27 26.42
C MET A 180 24.11 -3.82 26.23
N THR A 181 22.82 -3.63 25.97
CA THR A 181 22.20 -2.35 25.65
C THR A 181 21.07 -2.07 26.65
N LEU A 182 20.61 -0.82 26.69
CA LEU A 182 19.67 -0.34 27.72
C LEU A 182 18.33 -1.12 27.76
N ASP A 183 17.90 -1.69 26.64
CA ASP A 183 16.75 -2.60 26.54
C ASP A 183 16.92 -3.92 27.32
N LYS A 184 18.17 -4.30 27.60
CA LYS A 184 18.52 -5.49 28.40
C LYS A 184 18.75 -5.19 29.88
N PHE A 185 18.55 -3.94 30.31
CA PHE A 185 18.66 -3.50 31.71
C PHE A 185 19.99 -3.87 32.39
N MET A 186 21.09 -3.95 31.64
CA MET A 186 22.45 -4.21 32.15
C MET A 186 23.46 -3.26 31.54
#